data_AF-A0A349ZQL6-F1
#
_entry.id   AF-A0A349ZQL6-F1
#
_cell.length_a   1.000
_cell.length_b   1.000
_cell.length_c   1.000
_cell.angle_alpha   90.00
_cell.angle_beta   90.00
_cell.angle_gamma   90.00
#
_symmetry.space_group_name_H-M   'P 1'
#
loop_
_entity.id
_entity.type
_entity.pdbx_description
1 polymer ?
#
loop_
_entity_poly.entity_id
_entity_poly.type
_entity_poly.pdbx_seq_one_letter_code
_entity_poly.pdbx_strand_id
1 'polypeptide(L)'
;MYDMKALYEAKSAEDAVRLRLLHPEAQIIAGGSDVLVQMREGRRAGKELISIYMIDALRGVSLDEEENLRIGSLTSFSHITRDPLIQKYCNVLGEAVDQVGSPQIRNIGTIGGNTCNGVTSADSASTLHAYEAVIELTGKDGVRRIPIKDFYIKAGQVDIAPDEIQTAILIPKESYENTYGHYIKYGLRNAMEIATLGCSVNVRLSEDKSIIERCRIAYGVAGPVPMRCPSAEAAANGAQPSKELAERFSRTVIGDITPRDSWRASKAFRQHIAVEMAKRAFEKAVELAGGEMR
;
A
#
# COMPACT_ATOMS: atom_id res chain seq x y z
N MET A 1 -20.56 -13.56 -18.84
CA MET A 1 -21.55 -13.30 -17.79
C MET A 1 -20.88 -13.56 -16.45
N TYR A 2 -21.15 -12.76 -15.41
CA TYR A 2 -20.58 -13.02 -14.08
C TYR A 2 -21.40 -14.11 -13.39
N ASP A 3 -20.76 -15.22 -13.07
CA ASP A 3 -21.39 -16.36 -12.40
C ASP A 3 -21.45 -16.12 -10.88
N MET A 4 -22.40 -15.29 -10.46
CA MET A 4 -22.70 -15.02 -9.05
C MET A 4 -24.03 -15.65 -8.64
N LYS A 5 -24.08 -16.21 -7.43
CA LYS A 5 -25.30 -16.85 -6.89
C LYS A 5 -26.29 -15.84 -6.29
N ALA A 6 -25.78 -14.82 -5.60
CA ALA A 6 -26.55 -13.74 -5.01
C ALA A 6 -25.68 -12.50 -4.79
N LEU A 7 -26.32 -11.34 -4.70
CA LEU A 7 -25.70 -10.07 -4.34
C LEU A 7 -26.50 -9.45 -3.19
N TYR A 8 -25.83 -9.17 -2.07
CA TYR A 8 -26.37 -8.47 -0.91
C TYR A 8 -25.78 -7.06 -0.86
N GLU A 9 -26.59 -6.05 -0.62
CA GLU A 9 -26.13 -4.66 -0.53
C GLU A 9 -26.12 -4.21 0.93
N ALA A 10 -24.93 -4.01 1.47
CA ALA A 10 -24.76 -3.52 2.83
C ALA A 10 -25.01 -2.01 2.90
N LYS A 11 -25.70 -1.57 3.96
CA LYS A 11 -26.04 -0.15 4.17
C LYS A 11 -25.08 0.59 5.11
N SER A 12 -24.31 -0.15 5.91
CA SER A 12 -23.30 0.38 6.82
C SER A 12 -22.20 -0.68 7.05
N ALA A 13 -21.15 -0.32 7.78
CA ALA A 13 -20.10 -1.28 8.15
C ALA A 13 -20.67 -2.41 9.03
N GLU A 14 -21.52 -2.07 9.98
CA GLU A 14 -22.18 -3.01 10.89
C GLU A 14 -23.14 -3.94 10.13
N ASP A 15 -23.86 -3.40 9.14
CA ASP A 15 -24.73 -4.22 8.28
C ASP A 15 -23.92 -5.15 7.38
N ALA A 16 -22.74 -4.73 6.90
CA ALA A 16 -21.82 -5.59 6.16
C ALA A 16 -21.30 -6.74 7.04
N VAL A 17 -20.91 -6.45 8.29
CA VAL A 17 -20.53 -7.47 9.29
C VAL A 17 -21.68 -8.44 9.54
N ARG A 18 -22.90 -7.92 9.74
CA ARG A 18 -24.12 -8.75 9.91
C ARG A 18 -24.35 -9.67 8.71
N LEU A 19 -24.20 -9.16 7.49
CA LEU A 19 -24.33 -9.96 6.27
C LEU A 19 -23.22 -11.01 6.15
N ARG A 20 -21.98 -10.71 6.56
CA ARG A 20 -20.90 -11.71 6.59
C ARG A 20 -21.21 -12.86 7.55
N LEU A 21 -21.82 -12.58 8.69
CA LEU A 21 -22.24 -13.62 9.64
C LEU A 21 -23.39 -14.48 9.10
N LEU A 22 -24.34 -13.88 8.38
CA LEU A 22 -25.46 -14.59 7.76
C LEU A 22 -25.04 -15.40 6.51
N HIS A 23 -24.02 -14.91 5.81
CA HIS A 23 -23.53 -15.47 4.55
C HIS A 23 -22.00 -15.66 4.64
N PRO A 24 -21.50 -16.63 5.43
CA PRO A 24 -20.07 -16.78 5.72
C PRO A 24 -19.21 -17.08 4.50
N GLU A 25 -19.81 -17.64 3.45
CA GLU A 25 -19.15 -17.92 2.16
C GLU A 25 -19.19 -16.74 1.18
N ALA A 26 -19.99 -15.71 1.47
CA ALA A 26 -20.11 -14.55 0.62
C ALA A 26 -18.83 -13.71 0.64
N GLN A 27 -18.45 -13.20 -0.52
CA GLN A 27 -17.25 -12.40 -0.69
C GLN A 27 -17.60 -10.91 -0.68
N ILE A 28 -16.82 -10.13 0.05
CA ILE A 28 -16.94 -8.67 -0.01
C ILE A 28 -16.56 -8.19 -1.42
N ILE A 29 -17.39 -7.31 -1.98
CA ILE A 29 -17.09 -6.58 -3.21
C ILE A 29 -17.13 -5.07 -2.94
N ALA A 30 -16.00 -4.43 -3.23
CA ALA A 30 -15.86 -2.98 -3.26
C ALA A 30 -16.04 -2.49 -4.70
N GLY A 31 -14.98 -1.99 -5.35
CA GLY A 31 -15.01 -1.57 -6.75
C GLY A 31 -15.08 -2.71 -7.78
N GLY A 32 -14.92 -3.97 -7.38
CA GLY A 32 -15.09 -5.13 -8.27
C GLY A 32 -14.00 -5.33 -9.32
N SER A 33 -13.00 -4.45 -9.46
CA SER A 33 -11.94 -4.54 -10.48
C SER A 33 -11.06 -5.79 -10.40
N ASP A 34 -11.11 -6.52 -9.28
CA ASP A 34 -10.43 -7.80 -9.10
C ASP A 34 -11.44 -8.95 -8.95
N VAL A 35 -12.39 -8.84 -8.02
CA VAL A 35 -13.40 -9.86 -7.72
C VAL A 35 -14.20 -10.28 -8.97
N LEU A 36 -14.65 -9.32 -9.78
CA LEU A 36 -15.44 -9.62 -10.98
C LEU A 36 -14.59 -10.27 -12.08
N VAL A 37 -13.30 -9.92 -12.17
CA VAL A 37 -12.36 -10.57 -13.10
C VAL A 37 -12.13 -12.01 -12.69
N GLN A 38 -11.86 -12.27 -11.40
CA GLN A 38 -11.70 -13.63 -10.87
C GLN A 38 -12.95 -14.49 -11.09
N MET A 39 -14.14 -13.91 -10.95
CA MET A 39 -15.40 -14.61 -11.21
C MET A 39 -15.57 -14.95 -12.69
N ARG A 40 -15.27 -14.01 -13.60
CA ARG A 40 -15.29 -14.26 -15.06
C ARG A 40 -14.31 -15.35 -15.48
N GLU A 41 -13.18 -15.49 -14.78
CA GLU A 41 -12.17 -16.53 -14.99
C GLU A 41 -12.52 -17.86 -14.28
N GLY A 42 -13.68 -17.96 -13.64
CA GLY A 42 -14.15 -19.17 -12.94
C GLY A 42 -13.57 -19.37 -11.54
N ARG A 43 -12.61 -18.56 -11.08
CA ARG A 43 -11.97 -18.69 -9.75
C ARG A 43 -12.92 -18.40 -8.59
N ARG A 44 -14.01 -17.66 -8.84
CA ARG A 44 -15.07 -17.32 -7.86
C ARG A 44 -16.48 -17.64 -8.38
N ALA A 45 -16.59 -18.56 -9.32
CA ALA A 45 -17.88 -18.99 -9.86
C ALA A 45 -18.82 -19.51 -8.76
N GLY A 46 -20.10 -19.14 -8.83
CA GLY A 46 -21.14 -19.57 -7.90
C GLY A 46 -21.05 -18.97 -6.49
N LYS A 47 -20.11 -18.03 -6.23
CA LYS A 47 -20.02 -17.34 -4.93
C LYS A 47 -21.11 -16.28 -4.81
N GLU A 48 -21.57 -16.07 -3.59
CA GLU A 48 -22.40 -14.94 -3.19
C GLU A 48 -21.50 -13.72 -2.94
N LEU A 49 -22.04 -12.52 -3.10
CA LEU A 49 -21.31 -11.26 -2.92
C LEU A 49 -22.02 -10.36 -1.91
N ILE A 50 -21.24 -9.67 -1.07
CA ILE A 50 -21.71 -8.58 -0.22
C ILE A 50 -21.07 -7.28 -0.73
N SER A 51 -21.87 -6.45 -1.38
CA SER A 51 -21.45 -5.13 -1.83
C SER A 51 -21.39 -4.16 -0.68
N ILE A 52 -20.22 -3.57 -0.49
CA ILE A 52 -20.02 -2.41 0.39
C ILE A 52 -19.95 -1.10 -0.41
N TYR A 53 -20.04 -1.16 -1.74
CA TYR A 53 -19.73 -0.03 -2.61
C TYR A 53 -20.58 1.23 -2.36
N MET A 54 -21.80 1.09 -1.86
CA MET A 54 -22.71 2.21 -1.59
C MET A 54 -22.54 2.84 -0.20
N ILE A 55 -21.60 2.37 0.62
CA ILE A 55 -21.38 2.89 1.97
C ILE A 55 -20.45 4.12 1.90
N ASP A 56 -21.02 5.30 1.68
CA ASP A 56 -20.24 6.55 1.54
C ASP A 56 -19.43 6.91 2.78
N ALA A 57 -19.84 6.47 3.97
CA ALA A 57 -19.08 6.63 5.21
C ALA A 57 -17.69 5.95 5.19
N LEU A 58 -17.45 5.01 4.27
CA LEU A 58 -16.15 4.35 4.08
C LEU A 58 -15.29 5.06 3.01
N ARG A 59 -15.66 6.26 2.57
CA ARG A 59 -14.92 7.06 1.57
C ARG A 59 -14.30 8.30 2.21
N GLY A 60 -13.36 8.88 1.48
CA GLY A 60 -12.70 10.14 1.83
C GLY A 60 -11.37 9.95 2.55
N VAL A 61 -10.74 11.09 2.78
CA VAL A 61 -9.51 11.25 3.55
C VAL A 61 -9.77 12.35 4.57
N SER A 62 -9.38 12.12 5.82
CA SER A 62 -9.52 13.07 6.91
C SER A 62 -8.37 12.93 7.89
N LEU A 63 -8.26 13.87 8.83
CA LEU A 63 -7.48 13.69 10.05
C LEU A 63 -8.43 13.22 11.16
N ASP A 64 -8.01 12.26 11.99
CA ASP A 64 -8.73 11.92 13.22
C ASP A 64 -8.34 12.86 14.39
N GLU A 65 -8.86 12.58 15.59
CA GLU A 65 -8.62 13.39 16.79
C GLU A 65 -7.14 13.43 17.23
N GLU A 66 -6.38 12.40 16.90
CA GLU A 66 -4.94 12.28 17.17
C GLU A 66 -4.11 12.82 15.99
N GLU A 67 -4.77 13.45 15.02
CA GLU A 67 -4.20 13.90 13.76
C GLU A 67 -3.59 12.75 12.93
N ASN A 68 -4.02 11.50 13.10
CA ASN A 68 -3.65 10.45 12.17
C ASN A 68 -4.39 10.69 10.85
N LEU A 69 -3.71 10.43 9.73
CA LEU A 69 -4.34 10.51 8.43
C LEU A 69 -5.20 9.27 8.20
N ARG A 70 -6.51 9.45 8.21
CA ARG A 70 -7.49 8.39 8.02
C ARG A 70 -7.98 8.36 6.58
N ILE A 71 -7.84 7.21 5.93
CA ILE A 71 -8.26 6.96 4.56
C ILE A 71 -9.36 5.88 4.58
N GLY A 72 -10.57 6.25 4.17
CA GLY A 72 -11.67 5.29 4.06
C GLY A 72 -11.36 4.16 3.06
N SER A 73 -11.74 2.92 3.39
CA SER A 73 -11.40 1.75 2.58
C SER A 73 -12.03 1.74 1.18
N LEU A 74 -13.11 2.51 0.95
CA LEU A 74 -13.73 2.71 -0.36
C LEU A 74 -13.21 3.94 -1.12
N THR A 75 -12.22 4.65 -0.58
CA THR A 75 -11.57 5.74 -1.31
C THR A 75 -10.84 5.15 -2.51
N SER A 76 -11.23 5.60 -3.71
CA SER A 76 -10.63 5.13 -4.95
C SER A 76 -9.27 5.76 -5.17
N PHE A 77 -8.41 5.10 -5.93
CA PHE A 77 -7.07 5.60 -6.21
C PHE A 77 -7.07 6.99 -6.85
N SER A 78 -8.00 7.26 -7.77
CA SER A 78 -8.15 8.59 -8.37
C SER A 78 -8.53 9.68 -7.37
N HIS A 79 -9.25 9.34 -6.29
CA HIS A 79 -9.53 10.30 -5.22
C HIS A 79 -8.28 10.51 -4.35
N ILE A 80 -7.59 9.43 -3.98
CA ILE A 80 -6.37 9.50 -3.15
C ILE A 80 -5.29 10.36 -3.83
N THR A 81 -5.01 10.15 -5.12
CA THR A 81 -4.02 10.94 -5.87
C THR A 81 -4.30 12.45 -5.86
N ARG A 82 -5.57 12.85 -5.83
CA ARG A 82 -6.01 14.25 -5.92
C ARG A 82 -6.36 14.85 -4.57
N ASP A 83 -6.31 14.07 -3.50
CA ASP A 83 -6.72 14.52 -2.19
C ASP A 83 -5.70 15.50 -1.60
N PRO A 84 -6.12 16.69 -1.12
CA PRO A 84 -5.19 17.69 -0.60
C PRO A 84 -4.39 17.24 0.61
N LEU A 85 -4.95 16.40 1.50
CA LEU A 85 -4.22 15.90 2.66
C LEU A 85 -3.17 14.87 2.23
N ILE A 86 -3.48 14.03 1.24
CA ILE A 86 -2.51 13.10 0.66
C ILE A 86 -1.37 13.86 -0.02
N GLN A 87 -1.67 14.85 -0.86
CA GLN A 87 -0.66 15.66 -1.53
C GLN A 87 0.23 16.41 -0.53
N LYS A 88 -0.34 16.86 0.58
CA LYS A 88 0.39 17.59 1.62
C LYS A 88 1.30 16.68 2.45
N TYR A 89 0.78 15.55 2.93
CA TYR A 89 1.44 14.75 3.97
C TYR A 89 2.03 13.44 3.49
N CYS A 90 1.45 12.82 2.47
CA CYS A 90 1.79 11.46 2.04
C CYS A 90 1.82 11.37 0.51
N ASN A 91 2.40 12.37 -0.18
CA ASN A 91 2.32 12.46 -1.65
C ASN A 91 2.84 11.20 -2.36
N VAL A 92 3.82 10.52 -1.75
CA VAL A 92 4.35 9.22 -2.20
C VAL A 92 3.26 8.16 -2.37
N LEU A 93 2.20 8.19 -1.55
CA LEU A 93 1.05 7.29 -1.70
C LEU A 93 0.25 7.68 -2.95
N GLY A 94 0.04 8.97 -3.17
CA GLY A 94 -0.57 9.52 -4.38
C GLY A 94 0.17 9.11 -5.66
N GLU A 95 1.51 9.22 -5.66
CA GLU A 95 2.39 8.77 -6.74
C GLU A 95 2.25 7.27 -7.03
N ALA A 96 2.20 6.45 -5.98
CA ALA A 96 2.08 5.00 -6.12
C ALA A 96 0.72 4.59 -6.69
N VAL A 97 -0.36 5.14 -6.15
CA VAL A 97 -1.70 4.74 -6.57
C VAL A 97 -2.08 5.31 -7.94
N ASP A 98 -1.46 6.41 -8.40
CA ASP A 98 -1.67 6.91 -9.77
C ASP A 98 -1.04 6.00 -10.84
N GLN A 99 -0.13 5.10 -10.46
CA GLN A 99 0.48 4.12 -11.38
C GLN A 99 -0.27 2.78 -11.43
N VAL A 100 -1.39 2.66 -10.70
CA VAL A 100 -2.22 1.45 -10.71
C VAL A 100 -3.01 1.38 -12.02
N GLY A 101 -2.86 0.27 -12.74
CA GLY A 101 -3.70 -0.08 -13.89
C GLY A 101 -3.83 1.04 -14.93
N SER A 102 -5.07 1.47 -15.16
CA SER A 102 -5.45 2.57 -16.05
C SER A 102 -6.36 3.56 -15.29
N PRO A 103 -6.67 4.75 -15.84
CA PRO A 103 -7.61 5.67 -15.22
C PRO A 103 -8.97 5.04 -14.86
N GLN A 104 -9.48 4.12 -15.70
CA GLN A 104 -10.71 3.37 -15.43
C GLN A 104 -10.57 2.48 -14.20
N ILE A 105 -9.45 1.77 -14.07
CA ILE A 105 -9.16 0.94 -12.89
C ILE A 105 -8.98 1.82 -11.65
N ARG A 106 -8.36 3.01 -11.76
CA ARG A 106 -8.16 3.91 -10.60
C ARG A 106 -9.43 4.59 -10.13
N ASN A 107 -10.38 4.82 -11.01
CA ASN A 107 -11.67 5.41 -10.64
C ASN A 107 -12.52 4.45 -9.80
N ILE A 108 -12.40 3.14 -10.04
CA ILE A 108 -13.22 2.12 -9.37
C ILE A 108 -12.47 1.35 -8.28
N GLY A 109 -11.17 1.10 -8.48
CA GLY A 109 -10.31 0.38 -7.56
C GLY A 109 -10.09 1.16 -6.27
N THR A 110 -10.28 0.49 -5.15
CA THR A 110 -10.26 1.09 -3.81
C THR A 110 -9.02 0.64 -3.04
N ILE A 111 -8.52 1.50 -2.15
CA ILE A 111 -7.33 1.18 -1.34
C ILE A 111 -7.58 0.00 -0.38
N GLY A 112 -8.78 -0.11 0.19
CA GLY A 112 -9.17 -1.26 1.01
C GLY A 112 -9.24 -2.55 0.19
N GLY A 113 -9.82 -2.50 -1.01
CA GLY A 113 -9.83 -3.65 -1.92
C GLY A 113 -8.42 -4.08 -2.33
N ASN A 114 -7.51 -3.13 -2.51
CA ASN A 114 -6.12 -3.41 -2.87
C ASN A 114 -5.31 -4.04 -1.74
N THR A 115 -5.50 -3.56 -0.51
CA THR A 115 -4.85 -4.11 0.68
C THR A 115 -5.42 -5.48 1.05
N CYS A 116 -6.75 -5.63 1.09
CA CYS A 116 -7.43 -6.91 1.32
C CYS A 116 -7.15 -7.99 0.27
N ASN A 117 -6.84 -7.62 -0.99
CA ASN A 117 -6.43 -8.61 -2.00
C ASN A 117 -5.12 -9.31 -1.63
N GLY A 118 -4.27 -8.71 -0.80
CA GLY A 118 -3.10 -9.38 -0.24
C GLY A 118 -1.98 -9.67 -1.24
N VAL A 119 -2.08 -9.19 -2.48
CA VAL A 119 -1.06 -9.44 -3.51
C VAL A 119 0.18 -8.59 -3.26
N THR A 120 1.35 -9.20 -3.42
CA THR A 120 2.65 -8.54 -3.18
C THR A 120 2.96 -7.40 -4.14
N SER A 121 2.25 -7.35 -5.27
CA SER A 121 2.41 -6.37 -6.34
C SER A 121 1.44 -5.19 -6.25
N ALA A 122 0.71 -5.07 -5.15
CA ALA A 122 -0.12 -3.92 -4.87
C ALA A 122 0.76 -2.66 -4.73
N ASP A 123 0.59 -1.69 -5.63
CA ASP A 123 1.42 -0.48 -5.65
C ASP A 123 1.31 0.31 -4.33
N SER A 124 0.11 0.38 -3.73
CA SER A 124 -0.08 1.08 -2.45
C SER A 124 0.66 0.41 -1.28
N ALA A 125 0.91 -0.89 -1.34
CA ALA A 125 1.33 -1.66 -0.17
C ALA A 125 2.73 -1.26 0.30
N SER A 126 3.67 -1.03 -0.61
CA SER A 126 5.02 -0.59 -0.24
C SER A 126 4.98 0.77 0.47
N THR A 127 4.22 1.73 -0.04
CA THR A 127 4.09 3.04 0.59
C THR A 127 3.41 2.96 1.95
N LEU A 128 2.36 2.15 2.09
CA LEU A 128 1.71 1.91 3.39
C LEU A 128 2.68 1.30 4.41
N HIS A 129 3.56 0.38 3.99
CA HIS A 129 4.61 -0.16 4.87
C HIS A 129 5.64 0.91 5.26
N ALA A 130 6.10 1.73 4.31
CA ALA A 130 7.05 2.81 4.60
C ALA A 130 6.46 3.89 5.53
N TYR A 131 5.14 4.08 5.53
CA TYR A 131 4.42 4.96 6.44
C TYR A 131 3.90 4.26 7.70
N GLU A 132 4.26 3.00 7.96
CA GLU A 132 3.79 2.23 9.12
C GLU A 132 2.27 2.30 9.32
N ALA A 133 1.53 2.22 8.21
CA ALA A 133 0.08 2.32 8.25
C ALA A 133 -0.52 1.25 9.18
N VAL A 134 -1.67 1.57 9.74
CA VAL A 134 -2.49 0.69 10.59
C VAL A 134 -3.78 0.42 9.85
N ILE A 135 -4.14 -0.85 9.73
CA ILE A 135 -5.39 -1.30 9.13
C ILE A 135 -6.48 -1.30 10.19
N GLU A 136 -7.57 -0.59 9.92
CA GLU A 136 -8.77 -0.57 10.75
C GLU A 136 -9.79 -1.56 10.20
N LEU A 137 -10.13 -2.55 11.03
CA LEU A 137 -11.08 -3.61 10.77
C LEU A 137 -12.28 -3.43 11.69
N THR A 138 -13.49 -3.53 11.16
CA THR A 138 -14.72 -3.54 11.94
C THR A 138 -15.30 -4.95 11.89
N GLY A 139 -15.48 -5.55 13.08
CA GLY A 139 -16.12 -6.86 13.26
C GLY A 139 -17.27 -6.79 14.26
N LYS A 140 -17.83 -7.95 14.62
CA LYS A 140 -19.01 -8.02 15.50
C LYS A 140 -18.76 -7.52 16.92
N ASP A 141 -17.50 -7.61 17.37
CA ASP A 141 -17.06 -7.24 18.72
C ASP A 141 -16.47 -5.81 18.75
N GLY A 142 -16.57 -5.05 17.66
CA GLY A 142 -16.09 -3.68 17.55
C GLY A 142 -14.94 -3.51 16.55
N VAL A 143 -14.06 -2.55 16.83
CA VAL A 143 -12.95 -2.17 15.95
C VAL A 143 -11.66 -2.83 16.39
N ARG A 144 -11.00 -3.53 15.46
CA ARG A 144 -9.63 -4.06 15.60
C ARG A 144 -8.68 -3.25 14.73
N ARG A 145 -7.53 -2.88 15.29
CA ARG A 145 -6.45 -2.18 14.58
C ARG A 145 -5.22 -3.07 14.53
N ILE A 146 -4.63 -3.24 13.36
CA ILE A 146 -3.44 -4.08 13.15
C ILE A 146 -2.41 -3.34 12.28
N PRO A 147 -1.11 -3.31 12.65
CA PRO A 147 -0.07 -2.74 11.79
C PRO A 147 -0.04 -3.44 10.42
N ILE A 148 0.20 -2.68 9.35
CA ILE A 148 0.23 -3.20 7.98
C ILE A 148 1.23 -4.36 7.79
N LYS A 149 2.35 -4.31 8.51
CA LYS A 149 3.39 -5.35 8.49
C LYS A 149 2.90 -6.71 9.01
N ASP A 150 1.89 -6.70 9.89
CA ASP A 150 1.31 -7.89 10.51
C ASP A 150 0.02 -8.29 9.78
N PHE A 151 -0.57 -7.38 9.01
CA PHE A 151 -1.78 -7.65 8.21
C PHE A 151 -1.52 -8.58 7.02
N TYR A 152 -0.37 -8.52 6.37
CA TYR A 152 -0.03 -9.42 5.26
C TYR A 152 0.58 -10.73 5.78
N ILE A 153 -0.16 -11.84 5.67
CA ILE A 153 0.30 -13.16 6.13
C ILE A 153 1.17 -13.84 5.06
N LYS A 154 0.65 -13.90 3.83
CA LYS A 154 1.33 -14.42 2.66
C LYS A 154 0.65 -13.90 1.39
N ALA A 155 1.26 -14.13 0.22
CA ALA A 155 0.68 -13.69 -1.05
C ALA A 155 -0.79 -14.13 -1.21
N GLY A 156 -1.70 -13.16 -1.32
CA GLY A 156 -3.14 -13.36 -1.48
C GLY A 156 -3.89 -13.67 -0.18
N GLN A 157 -3.25 -13.59 0.99
CA GLN A 157 -3.87 -13.84 2.29
C GLN A 157 -3.45 -12.77 3.30
N VAL A 158 -4.45 -12.16 3.93
CA VAL A 158 -4.29 -11.13 4.95
C VAL A 158 -5.00 -11.56 6.25
N ASP A 159 -4.64 -10.93 7.36
CA ASP A 159 -5.28 -11.11 8.66
C ASP A 159 -6.59 -10.31 8.74
N ILE A 160 -7.63 -10.88 8.14
CA ILE A 160 -9.01 -10.41 8.27
C ILE A 160 -9.90 -11.59 8.65
N ALA A 161 -10.65 -11.46 9.74
CA ALA A 161 -11.50 -12.52 10.25
C ALA A 161 -12.77 -12.70 9.38
N PRO A 162 -13.41 -13.88 9.43
CA PRO A 162 -14.65 -14.15 8.68
C PRO A 162 -15.81 -13.21 9.00
N ASP A 163 -15.79 -12.53 10.14
CA ASP A 163 -16.78 -11.57 10.62
C ASP A 163 -16.28 -10.11 10.56
N GLU A 164 -15.17 -9.84 9.88
CA GLU A 164 -14.60 -8.50 9.74
C GLU A 164 -14.71 -7.95 8.31
N ILE A 165 -14.74 -6.61 8.24
CA ILE A 165 -14.47 -5.84 7.03
C ILE A 165 -13.41 -4.77 7.32
N GLN A 166 -12.58 -4.45 6.33
CA GLN A 166 -11.68 -3.31 6.43
C GLN A 166 -12.46 -2.02 6.18
N THR A 167 -12.44 -1.11 7.15
CA THR A 167 -13.19 0.15 7.11
C THR A 167 -12.30 1.35 6.83
N ALA A 168 -11.04 1.32 7.27
CA ALA A 168 -10.06 2.35 6.94
C ALA A 168 -8.60 1.90 7.03
N ILE A 169 -7.74 2.81 6.61
CA ILE A 169 -6.30 2.81 6.82
C ILE A 169 -5.97 4.08 7.58
N LEU A 170 -5.20 3.96 8.66
CA LEU A 170 -4.69 5.06 9.45
C LEU A 170 -3.19 5.18 9.20
N ILE A 171 -2.70 6.37 8.92
CA ILE A 171 -1.27 6.66 8.88
C ILE A 171 -0.96 7.56 10.07
N PRO A 172 -0.18 7.07 11.07
CA PRO A 172 0.13 7.85 12.26
C PRO A 172 0.78 9.20 11.93
N LYS A 173 0.46 10.26 12.68
CA LYS A 173 1.07 11.59 12.47
C LYS A 173 2.60 11.54 12.44
N GLU A 174 3.19 10.85 13.42
CA GLU A 174 4.65 10.65 13.51
C GLU A 174 5.26 10.00 12.26
N SER A 175 4.45 9.27 11.50
CA SER A 175 4.87 8.57 10.29
C SER A 175 4.92 9.48 9.07
N TYR A 176 4.13 10.55 9.01
CA TYR A 176 4.10 11.45 7.84
C TYR A 176 4.64 12.86 8.12
N GLU A 177 4.68 13.30 9.37
CA GLU A 177 5.02 14.68 9.72
C GLU A 177 6.47 15.03 9.34
N ASN A 178 6.62 16.12 8.58
CA ASN A 178 7.90 16.61 8.04
C ASN A 178 8.67 15.57 7.23
N THR A 179 7.94 14.66 6.56
CA THR A 179 8.54 13.62 5.74
C THR A 179 8.31 13.89 4.26
N TYR A 180 9.32 13.56 3.47
CA TYR A 180 9.30 13.71 2.02
C TYR A 180 9.81 12.41 1.42
N GLY A 181 9.31 12.04 0.26
CA GLY A 181 9.68 10.76 -0.31
C GLY A 181 9.38 10.67 -1.77
N HIS A 182 9.67 9.50 -2.32
CA HIS A 182 9.44 9.20 -3.71
C HIS A 182 9.12 7.72 -3.90
N TYR A 183 8.19 7.44 -4.82
CA TYR A 183 7.86 6.08 -5.24
C TYR A 183 8.33 5.81 -6.66
N ILE A 184 9.01 4.68 -6.84
CA ILE A 184 9.40 4.17 -8.15
C ILE A 184 8.73 2.84 -8.38
N LYS A 185 8.03 2.71 -9.51
CA LYS A 185 7.54 1.44 -10.04
C LYS A 185 8.41 1.02 -11.21
N TYR A 186 8.85 -0.23 -11.20
CA TYR A 186 9.45 -0.86 -12.36
C TYR A 186 8.49 -1.90 -12.94
N GLY A 187 8.20 -1.77 -14.24
CA GLY A 187 7.39 -2.70 -15.03
C GLY A 187 7.87 -2.74 -16.48
N LEU A 188 7.36 -3.68 -17.27
CA LEU A 188 7.75 -3.86 -18.68
C LEU A 188 7.19 -2.76 -19.61
N ARG A 189 6.23 -1.96 -19.13
CA ARG A 189 5.58 -0.85 -19.84
C ARG A 189 5.12 0.21 -18.86
N ASN A 190 4.90 1.43 -19.36
CA ASN A 190 4.61 2.61 -18.54
C ASN A 190 3.19 2.65 -17.95
N ALA A 191 2.24 1.83 -18.45
CA ALA A 191 0.85 1.82 -17.98
C ALA A 191 0.23 0.42 -18.09
N MET A 192 -0.83 0.16 -17.31
CA MET A 192 -1.54 -1.12 -17.27
C MET A 192 -0.65 -2.32 -16.91
N GLU A 193 0.42 -2.09 -16.15
CA GLU A 193 1.39 -3.13 -15.80
C GLU A 193 1.37 -3.50 -14.31
N ILE A 194 1.61 -4.78 -14.05
CA ILE A 194 1.83 -5.28 -12.70
C ILE A 194 3.30 -5.07 -12.38
N ALA A 195 3.59 -4.44 -11.24
CA ALA A 195 4.95 -4.14 -10.83
C ALA A 195 5.82 -5.41 -10.85
N THR A 196 6.98 -5.33 -11.49
CA THR A 196 8.09 -6.26 -11.27
C THR A 196 8.77 -5.93 -9.94
N LEU A 197 8.81 -4.65 -9.59
CA LEU A 197 9.21 -4.14 -8.29
C LEU A 197 8.56 -2.77 -8.06
N GLY A 198 8.13 -2.49 -6.83
CA GLY A 198 7.73 -1.14 -6.39
C GLY A 198 8.58 -0.76 -5.19
N CYS A 199 9.15 0.45 -5.16
CA CYS A 199 10.03 0.93 -4.12
C CYS A 199 9.50 2.27 -3.61
N SER A 200 9.20 2.34 -2.32
CA SER A 200 8.83 3.58 -1.64
C SER A 200 9.93 3.94 -0.66
N VAL A 201 10.44 5.17 -0.75
CA VAL A 201 11.36 5.74 0.24
C VAL A 201 10.78 7.04 0.76
N ASN A 202 10.81 7.25 2.07
CA ASN A 202 10.57 8.55 2.68
C ASN A 202 11.66 8.87 3.71
N VAL A 203 11.95 10.15 3.86
CA VAL A 203 12.95 10.68 4.78
C VAL A 203 12.39 11.86 5.56
N ARG A 204 12.92 12.05 6.78
CA ARG A 204 12.84 13.28 7.56
C ARG A 204 14.26 13.73 7.83
N LEU A 205 14.57 14.96 7.45
CA LEU A 205 15.85 15.60 7.74
C LEU A 205 15.71 16.43 9.01
N SER A 206 16.84 16.65 9.69
CA SER A 206 16.97 17.62 10.76
C SER A 206 16.58 19.03 10.29
N GLU A 207 16.33 19.93 11.25
CA GLU A 207 15.93 21.32 10.95
C GLU A 207 16.94 22.03 10.02
N ASP A 208 18.24 21.83 10.27
CA ASP A 208 19.35 22.35 9.48
C ASP A 208 19.68 21.53 8.21
N LYS A 209 18.90 20.49 7.93
CA LYS A 209 19.04 19.58 6.78
C LYS A 209 20.36 18.82 6.71
N SER A 210 21.13 18.79 7.80
CA SER A 210 22.45 18.17 7.84
C SER A 210 22.43 16.68 8.14
N ILE A 211 21.37 16.18 8.80
CA ILE A 211 21.24 14.80 9.25
C ILE A 211 19.91 14.20 8.79
N ILE A 212 19.93 12.92 8.43
CA ILE A 212 18.72 12.12 8.20
C ILE A 212 18.23 11.59 9.54
N GLU A 213 17.26 12.27 10.16
CA GLU A 213 16.66 11.82 11.42
C GLU A 213 15.90 10.51 11.25
N ARG A 214 15.25 10.35 10.09
CA ARG A 214 14.49 9.15 9.77
C ARG A 214 14.56 8.87 8.28
N CYS A 215 14.76 7.63 7.92
CA CYS A 215 14.64 7.05 6.60
C CYS A 215 13.81 5.78 6.74
N ARG A 216 12.81 5.63 5.87
CA ARG A 216 12.05 4.39 5.72
C ARG A 216 12.02 3.98 4.28
N ILE A 217 12.22 2.69 4.03
CA ILE A 217 12.16 2.10 2.70
C ILE A 217 11.38 0.81 2.75
N ALA A 218 10.49 0.65 1.78
CA ALA A 218 9.73 -0.57 1.62
C ALA A 218 9.57 -0.93 0.14
N TYR A 219 9.41 -2.24 -0.07
CA TYR A 219 9.21 -2.80 -1.39
C TYR A 219 7.91 -3.57 -1.52
N GLY A 220 7.33 -3.49 -2.72
CA GLY A 220 6.45 -4.50 -3.27
C GLY A 220 7.25 -5.46 -4.14
N VAL A 221 6.86 -6.74 -4.18
CA VAL A 221 7.42 -7.78 -5.08
C VAL A 221 8.90 -8.15 -4.80
N ALA A 222 9.47 -7.68 -3.68
CA ALA A 222 10.82 -8.04 -3.20
C ALA A 222 10.85 -9.22 -2.21
N GLY A 223 9.70 -9.78 -1.85
CA GLY A 223 9.55 -10.87 -0.89
C GLY A 223 8.19 -11.57 -1.02
N PRO A 224 7.87 -12.50 -0.09
CA PRO A 224 6.59 -13.20 -0.08
C PRO A 224 5.39 -12.31 0.28
N VAL A 225 5.66 -11.18 0.93
CA VAL A 225 4.73 -10.08 1.24
C VAL A 225 5.47 -8.75 1.02
N PRO A 226 4.77 -7.61 0.87
CA PRO A 226 5.41 -6.29 0.93
C PRO A 226 6.14 -6.12 2.26
N MET A 227 7.29 -5.44 2.24
CA MET A 227 8.19 -5.43 3.40
C MET A 227 9.10 -4.21 3.45
N ARG A 228 9.53 -3.83 4.65
CA ARG A 228 10.57 -2.82 4.89
C ARG A 228 11.97 -3.40 4.83
N CYS A 229 12.96 -2.53 4.66
CA CYS A 229 14.38 -2.88 4.66
C CYS A 229 15.10 -2.27 5.88
N PRO A 230 14.97 -2.87 7.09
CA PRO A 230 15.48 -2.29 8.33
C PRO A 230 17.00 -2.12 8.34
N SER A 231 17.76 -3.00 7.67
CA SER A 231 19.21 -2.86 7.58
C SER A 231 19.59 -1.62 6.78
N ALA A 232 18.89 -1.36 5.67
CA ALA A 232 19.09 -0.15 4.86
C ALA A 232 18.69 1.11 5.64
N GLU A 233 17.55 1.09 6.33
CA GLU A 233 17.10 2.22 7.16
C GLU A 233 18.12 2.58 8.25
N ALA A 234 18.67 1.57 8.94
CA ALA A 234 19.71 1.76 9.94
C ALA A 234 20.99 2.36 9.37
N ALA A 235 21.34 2.05 8.11
CA ALA A 235 22.51 2.62 7.45
C ALA A 235 22.38 4.12 7.13
N ALA A 236 21.15 4.63 7.03
CA ALA A 236 20.83 6.03 6.72
C ALA A 236 20.47 6.87 7.95
N ASN A 237 19.76 6.32 8.92
CA ASN A 237 19.35 7.05 10.12
C ASN A 237 20.57 7.58 10.90
N GLY A 238 20.55 8.87 11.23
CA GLY A 238 21.64 9.57 11.93
C GLY A 238 22.84 9.93 11.06
N ALA A 239 22.83 9.61 9.75
CA ALA A 239 23.91 9.94 8.84
C ALA A 239 23.66 11.26 8.11
N GLN A 240 24.74 11.88 7.62
CA GLN A 240 24.67 13.04 6.73
C GLN A 240 24.33 12.60 5.30
N PRO A 241 23.44 13.29 4.58
CA PRO A 241 23.18 12.99 3.18
C PRO A 241 24.43 13.15 2.32
N SER A 242 24.79 12.10 1.59
CA SER A 242 25.91 12.10 0.64
C SER A 242 25.72 11.05 -0.45
N LYS A 243 26.42 11.18 -1.58
CA LYS A 243 26.38 10.16 -2.63
C LYS A 243 26.88 8.80 -2.15
N GLU A 244 27.92 8.78 -1.33
CA GLU A 244 28.47 7.57 -0.72
C GLU A 244 27.45 6.92 0.22
N LEU A 245 26.69 7.72 0.97
CA LEU A 245 25.59 7.22 1.78
C LEU A 245 24.51 6.56 0.92
N ALA A 246 24.09 7.18 -0.19
CA ALA A 246 23.09 6.61 -1.09
C ALA A 246 23.55 5.26 -1.68
N GLU A 247 24.83 5.11 -2.01
CA GLU A 247 25.41 3.85 -2.45
C GLU A 247 25.41 2.78 -1.36
N ARG A 248 25.80 3.14 -0.14
CA ARG A 248 25.79 2.20 1.00
C ARG A 248 24.37 1.78 1.36
N PHE A 249 23.45 2.74 1.48
CA PHE A 249 22.04 2.54 1.75
C PHE A 249 21.43 1.56 0.74
N SER A 250 21.58 1.86 -0.55
CA SER A 250 20.99 1.06 -1.62
C SER A 250 21.53 -0.36 -1.69
N ARG A 251 22.83 -0.58 -1.46
CA ARG A 251 23.40 -1.94 -1.46
C ARG A 251 22.92 -2.78 -0.27
N THR A 252 22.63 -2.14 0.86
CA THR A 252 22.21 -2.82 2.09
C THR A 252 20.84 -3.51 1.94
N VAL A 253 19.97 -3.01 1.04
CA VAL A 253 18.64 -3.61 0.80
C VAL A 253 18.71 -5.08 0.39
N ILE A 254 19.83 -5.53 -0.22
CA ILE A 254 20.01 -6.92 -0.65
C ILE A 254 19.97 -7.90 0.53
N GLY A 255 20.42 -7.47 1.72
CA GLY A 255 20.36 -8.27 2.93
C GLY A 255 18.94 -8.44 3.48
N ASP A 256 18.05 -7.50 3.17
CA ASP A 256 16.68 -7.49 3.69
C ASP A 256 15.67 -8.18 2.75
N ILE A 257 15.90 -8.13 1.43
CA ILE A 257 14.94 -8.63 0.44
C ILE A 257 15.14 -10.12 0.10
N THR A 258 14.04 -10.82 -0.21
CA THR A 258 14.06 -12.23 -0.62
C THR A 258 13.26 -12.48 -1.91
N PRO A 259 13.63 -11.87 -3.05
CA PRO A 259 12.91 -12.04 -4.30
C PRO A 259 13.05 -13.46 -4.86
N ARG A 260 12.05 -13.88 -5.64
CA ARG A 260 12.01 -15.17 -6.35
C ARG A 260 12.09 -15.00 -7.86
N ASP A 261 12.50 -16.07 -8.55
CA ASP A 261 12.31 -16.18 -10.00
C ASP A 261 10.82 -16.24 -10.37
N SER A 262 10.51 -15.73 -11.56
CA SER A 262 9.16 -15.73 -12.12
C SER A 262 9.22 -15.52 -13.62
N TRP A 263 8.09 -15.72 -14.29
CA TRP A 263 7.94 -15.39 -15.70
C TRP A 263 8.16 -13.90 -16.03
N ARG A 264 8.01 -12.99 -15.05
CA ARG A 264 8.22 -11.54 -15.25
C ARG A 264 9.68 -11.13 -15.19
N ALA A 265 10.45 -11.76 -14.31
CA ALA A 265 11.83 -11.40 -14.02
C ALA A 265 12.52 -12.49 -13.19
N SER A 266 13.83 -12.62 -13.39
CA SER A 266 14.70 -13.42 -12.54
C SER A 266 14.96 -12.74 -11.18
N LYS A 267 15.33 -13.54 -10.19
CA LYS A 267 15.78 -13.09 -8.87
C LYS A 267 16.95 -12.11 -8.99
N ALA A 268 17.96 -12.46 -9.79
CA ALA A 268 19.15 -11.63 -9.99
C ALA A 268 18.79 -10.25 -10.56
N PHE A 269 17.88 -10.21 -11.54
CA PHE A 269 17.41 -8.95 -12.10
C PHE A 269 16.66 -8.11 -11.06
N ARG A 270 15.78 -8.73 -10.27
CA ARG A 270 15.06 -8.03 -9.18
C ARG A 270 16.00 -7.44 -8.14
N GLN A 271 17.05 -8.18 -7.75
CA GLN A 271 18.07 -7.68 -6.82
C GLN A 271 18.81 -6.47 -7.41
N HIS A 272 19.20 -6.53 -8.68
CA HIS A 272 19.87 -5.42 -9.35
C HIS A 272 19.01 -4.16 -9.39
N ILE A 273 17.75 -4.26 -9.85
CA ILE A 273 16.86 -3.10 -9.92
C ILE A 273 16.44 -2.61 -8.53
N ALA A 274 16.40 -3.47 -7.50
CA ALA A 274 16.10 -3.05 -6.13
C ALA A 274 17.13 -2.02 -5.64
N VAL A 275 18.42 -2.32 -5.80
CA VAL A 275 19.52 -1.40 -5.43
C VAL A 275 19.38 -0.07 -6.18
N GLU A 276 19.19 -0.13 -7.49
CA GLU A 276 19.07 1.09 -8.30
C GLU A 276 17.86 1.94 -7.91
N MET A 277 16.70 1.30 -7.68
CA MET A 277 15.48 1.99 -7.26
C MET A 277 15.64 2.60 -5.86
N ALA A 278 16.27 1.90 -4.91
CA ALA A 278 16.56 2.45 -3.59
C ALA A 278 17.41 3.70 -3.68
N LYS A 279 18.50 3.66 -4.47
CA LYS A 279 19.41 4.79 -4.65
C LYS A 279 18.67 6.02 -5.18
N ARG A 280 17.94 5.85 -6.29
CA ARG A 280 17.20 6.94 -6.94
C ARG A 280 16.09 7.51 -6.07
N ALA A 281 15.30 6.64 -5.43
CA ALA A 281 14.21 7.06 -4.56
C ALA A 281 14.73 7.78 -3.31
N PHE A 282 15.85 7.32 -2.74
CA PHE A 282 16.51 7.97 -1.62
C PHE A 282 17.08 9.35 -1.98
N GLU A 283 17.85 9.45 -3.06
CA GLU A 283 18.39 10.73 -3.56
C GLU A 283 17.25 11.73 -3.80
N LYS A 284 16.17 11.29 -4.45
CA LYS A 284 15.01 12.15 -4.70
C LYS A 284 14.28 12.54 -3.42
N ALA A 285 14.13 11.62 -2.45
CA ALA A 285 13.51 11.91 -1.17
C ALA A 285 14.29 12.98 -0.37
N VAL A 286 15.62 12.89 -0.37
CA VAL A 286 16.51 13.90 0.27
C VAL A 286 16.38 15.25 -0.43
N GLU A 287 16.43 15.28 -1.77
CA GLU A 287 16.27 16.51 -2.56
C GLU A 287 14.93 17.18 -2.25
N LEU A 288 13.82 16.42 -2.23
CA LEU A 288 12.49 16.92 -1.91
C LEU A 288 12.36 17.42 -0.46
N ALA A 289 13.14 16.87 0.47
CA ALA A 289 13.22 17.35 1.85
C ALA A 289 14.09 18.62 2.01
N GLY A 290 14.71 19.10 0.93
CA GLY A 290 15.61 20.26 0.90
C GLY A 290 17.06 19.94 1.31
N GLY A 291 17.45 18.67 1.31
CA GLY A 291 18.82 18.25 1.59
C GLY A 291 19.70 18.24 0.35
N GLU A 292 21.02 18.36 0.57
CA GLU A 292 22.03 18.28 -0.49
C GLU A 292 22.80 16.97 -0.42
N MET A 293 22.92 16.27 -1.56
CA MET A 293 23.76 15.09 -1.69
C MET A 293 25.22 15.51 -1.88
N ARG A 294 25.91 15.74 -0.77
CA ARG A 294 27.33 16.10 -0.75
C ARG A 294 28.22 14.97 -1.29
#